data_AF-A0A4Q2TX92-F1
#
_entry.id   AF-A0A4Q2TX92-F1
#
_cell.length_a   1.000
_cell.length_b   1.000
_cell.length_c   1.000
_cell.angle_alpha   90.00
_cell.angle_beta   90.00
_cell.angle_gamma   90.00
#
_symmetry.space_group_name_H-M   'P 1'
#
loop_
_entity.id
_entity.type
_entity.pdbx_description
1 polymer ?
#
loop_
_entity_poly.entity_id
_entity_poly.type
_entity_poly.pdbx_seq_one_letter_code
_entity_poly.pdbx_strand_id
1 'polypeptide(L)' 'MAFIRKVRTASGATAVQIAEYAAGRRQRIVKHVGSAHTPAELGVLLERARGLLADPHQEMLALEVEA' A
#
# COMPACT_ATOMS: atom_id res chain seq x y z
N MET A 1 -8.61 7.85 10.49
CA MET A 1 -7.43 8.39 9.78
C MET A 1 -6.64 7.24 9.20
N ALA A 2 -6.38 7.27 7.89
CA ALA A 2 -5.58 6.27 7.19
C ALA A 2 -4.10 6.69 7.11
N PHE A 3 -3.20 5.70 7.08
CA PHE A 3 -1.75 5.89 7.06
C PHE A 3 -1.05 4.73 6.34
N ILE A 4 0.18 4.98 5.88
CA ILE A 4 1.01 3.96 5.22
C ILE A 4 1.68 3.08 6.28
N ARG A 5 1.52 1.76 6.15
CA ARG A 5 2.14 0.75 7.01
C ARG A 5 3.14 -0.06 6.18
N LYS A 6 4.38 -0.15 6.67
CA LYS A 6 5.43 -1.01 6.10
C LYS A 6 5.63 -2.23 7.00
N VAL A 7 5.65 -3.42 6.42
CA VAL A 7 5.84 -4.67 7.16
C VAL A 7 6.92 -5.51 6.49
N ARG A 8 7.93 -5.93 7.25
CA ARG A 8 8.91 -6.90 6.76
C ARG A 8 8.29 -8.30 6.78
N THR A 9 8.34 -8.98 5.65
CA THR A 9 7.77 -10.31 5.48
C THR A 9 8.83 -11.40 5.68
N ALA A 10 8.41 -12.64 5.92
CA ALA A 10 9.32 -13.78 6.08
C ALA A 10 10.16 -14.07 4.82
N SER A 11 9.67 -13.68 3.64
CA SER A 11 10.39 -13.83 2.36
C SER A 11 11.52 -12.82 2.14
N GLY A 12 11.71 -11.87 3.06
CA GLY A 12 12.65 -10.76 2.91
C GLY A 12 12.08 -9.52 2.21
N ALA A 13 10.88 -9.61 1.63
CA ALA A 13 10.20 -8.45 1.04
C ALA A 13 9.67 -7.48 2.11
N THR A 14 9.48 -6.21 1.72
CA THR A 14 8.76 -5.19 2.49
C THR A 14 7.39 -4.96 1.87
N ALA A 15 6.34 -5.40 2.56
CA ALA A 15 4.95 -5.13 2.18
C ALA A 15 4.59 -3.68 2.53
N VAL A 16 3.96 -2.98 1.59
CA VAL A 16 3.38 -1.65 1.76
C VAL A 16 1.86 -1.78 1.78
N GLN A 17 1.25 -1.22 2.82
CA GLN A 17 -0.19 -1.28 3.09
C GLN A 17 -0.70 0.10 3.46
N ILE A 18 -2.00 0.31 3.25
CA ILE A 18 -2.74 1.42 3.85
C ILE A 18 -3.58 0.82 4.98
N ALA A 19 -3.43 1.39 6.17
CA ALA A 19 -4.17 1.00 7.35
C ALA A 19 -4.88 2.20 7.96
N GLU A 20 -5.92 1.97 8.74
CA GLU A 20 -6.64 2.99 9.47
C GLU A 20 -6.78 2.61 10.94
N TYR A 21 -6.97 3.61 11.80
CA TYR A 21 -7.37 3.37 13.18
C TYR A 21 -8.87 3.12 13.26
N ALA A 22 -9.25 1.92 13.67
CA ALA A 22 -10.61 1.55 14.00
C ALA A 22 -10.94 1.88 15.47
N ALA A 23 -12.23 1.93 15.79
CA ALA A 23 -12.71 2.15 17.16
C ALA A 23 -12.02 1.18 18.14
N GLY A 24 -11.53 1.71 19.26
CA GLY A 24 -10.82 0.90 20.27
C GLY A 24 -9.32 0.69 20.02
N ARG A 25 -8.64 1.61 19.32
CA ARG A 25 -7.17 1.63 19.06
C ARG A 25 -6.63 0.50 18.18
N ARG A 26 -7.51 -0.31 17.56
CA ARG A 26 -7.07 -1.38 16.65
C ARG A 26 -6.76 -0.81 15.28
N GLN A 27 -5.69 -1.30 14.65
CA GLN A 27 -5.38 -0.96 13.26
C GLN A 27 -6.10 -1.94 12.34
N ARG A 28 -6.79 -1.43 11.33
CA ARG A 28 -7.41 -2.21 10.26
C ARG A 28 -6.66 -1.95 8.96
N ILE A 29 -6.33 -3.01 8.22
CA ILE A 29 -5.75 -2.86 6.88
C ILE A 29 -6.89 -2.52 5.91
N VAL A 30 -6.75 -1.40 5.21
CA VAL A 30 -7.71 -0.91 4.22
C VAL A 30 -7.34 -1.40 2.83
N LYS A 31 -6.04 -1.35 2.47
CA LYS A 31 -5.55 -1.74 1.14
C LYS A 31 -4.14 -2.31 1.20
N HIS A 32 -3.89 -3.37 0.44
CA HIS A 32 -2.54 -3.83 0.16
C HIS A 32 -2.04 -3.14 -1.12
N VAL A 33 -0.89 -2.45 -1.03
CA VAL A 33 -0.33 -1.71 -2.17
C VAL A 33 0.64 -2.57 -2.97
N GLY A 34 1.40 -3.44 -2.30
CA GLY A 34 2.34 -4.40 -2.91
C GLY A 34 3.47 -4.79 -1.96
N SER A 35 4.45 -5.55 -2.47
CA SER A 35 5.67 -5.94 -1.76
C SER A 35 6.92 -5.61 -2.57
N ALA A 36 7.91 -5.01 -1.91
CA ALA A 36 9.19 -4.63 -2.51
C ALA A 36 10.34 -5.51 -2.00
N HIS A 37 11.14 -6.04 -2.92
CA HIS A 37 12.39 -6.73 -2.65
C HIS A 37 13.60 -5.80 -2.79
N THR A 38 13.44 -4.67 -3.49
CA THR A 38 14.51 -3.67 -3.68
C THR A 38 14.12 -2.30 -3.10
N PRO A 39 15.10 -1.43 -2.79
CA PRO A 39 14.82 -0.05 -2.37
C PRO A 39 14.07 0.75 -3.45
N ALA A 40 14.35 0.50 -4.73
CA ALA A 40 13.70 1.17 -5.85
C ALA A 40 12.20 0.82 -5.92
N GLU A 41 11.87 -0.48 -5.86
CA GLU A 41 10.47 -0.94 -5.76
C GLU A 41 9.77 -0.34 -4.55
N LEU A 42 10.45 -0.27 -3.40
CA LEU A 42 9.87 0.32 -2.19
C LEU A 42 9.53 1.80 -2.40
N GLY A 43 10.40 2.56 -3.07
CA GLY A 43 10.14 3.95 -3.43
C GLY A 43 8.87 4.09 -4.28
N VAL A 44 8.74 3.29 -5.33
CA VAL A 44 7.55 3.29 -6.21
C VAL A 44 6.26 2.96 -5.44
N LEU A 45 6.29 1.94 -4.58
CA LEU A 45 5.14 1.59 -3.76
C LEU A 45 4.77 2.67 -2.75
N LEU A 46 5.75 3.40 -2.20
CA LEU A 46 5.50 4.49 -1.27
C LEU A 46 4.86 5.70 -1.96
N GLU A 47 5.33 6.09 -3.14
CA GLU A 47 4.71 7.16 -3.91
C GLU A 47 3.27 6.80 -4.32
N ARG A 48 3.05 5.55 -4.77
CA ARG A 48 1.69 5.05 -5.03
C ARG A 48 0.80 5.11 -3.80
N ALA A 49 1.31 4.69 -2.63
CA ALA A 49 0.55 4.71 -1.39
C ALA A 49 0.23 6.14 -0.92
N ARG A 50 1.13 7.11 -1.17
CA ARG A 50 0.88 8.54 -0.91
C ARG A 50 -0.22 9.08 -1.81
N GLY A 51 -0.20 8.76 -3.11
CA GLY A 51 -1.26 9.14 -4.04
C GLY A 51 -2.63 8.65 -3.60
N LEU A 52 -2.71 7.38 -3.17
CA LEU A 52 -3.95 6.79 -2.64
C LEU A 52 -4.45 7.42 -1.33
N LEU A 53 -3.58 8.02 -0.52
CA LEU A 53 -3.99 8.76 0.67
C LEU A 53 -4.42 10.20 0.35
N ALA A 54 -3.84 10.81 -0.69
CA ALA A 54 -4.20 12.15 -1.15
C ALA A 54 -5.51 12.15 -1.95
N ASP A 55 -5.77 11.07 -2.69
CA ASP A 55 -6.99 10.87 -3.46
C ASP A 55 -7.59 9.47 -3.16
N PRO A 56 -8.52 9.38 -2.19
CA PRO A 56 -9.18 8.12 -1.87
C PRO A 56 -10.06 7.57 -3.02
N HIS A 57 -10.30 8.35 -4.09
CA HIS A 57 -11.07 7.95 -5.27
C HIS A 57 -10.20 7.49 -6.46
N GLN A 58 -8.86 7.41 -6.35
CA GLN A 58 -8.02 6.74 -7.35
C GLN A 58 -8.20 5.21 -7.26
N GLU A 59 -9.37 4.75 -7.65
CA GLU A 59 -9.69 3.35 -7.86
C GLU A 59 -9.49 3.01 -9.34
N MET A 60 -8.63 2.00 -9.56
CA MET A 60 -8.53 1.20 -10.78
C MET A 60 -7.81 1.82 -11.98
N LEU A 61 -6.50 1.52 -12.09
CA LEU A 61 -5.88 1.34 -13.41
C LEU A 61 -5.89 -0.16 -13.70
N ALA A 62 -6.98 -0.65 -14.27
CA ALA A 62 -7.03 -1.97 -14.89
C ALA A 62 -6.36 -1.85 -16.26
N LEU A 63 -5.08 -2.20 -16.34
CA LEU A 63 -4.41 -2.43 -17.61
C LEU A 63 -4.72 -3.87 -18.02
N GLU A 64 -5.87 -4.06 -18.67
CA GLU A 64 -6.05 -5.22 -19.54
C GLU A 64 -5.19 -4.96 -20.78
N VAL A 65 -3.99 -5.55 -20.78
CA VAL A 65 -3.20 -5.69 -22.01
C VAL A 65 -3.70 -6.96 -22.68
N GLU A 66 -4.74 -6.84 -23.49
CA GLU A 66 -5.05 -7.86 -24.48
C GLU A 66 -4.08 -7.68 -25.66
N ALA A 67 -3.34 -8.76 -25.96
CA ALA A 67 -2.46 -8.86 -27.11
C ALA A 67 -3.22 -9.36 -28.34
#